data_AF-A0A938MKS4-F1
#
_entry.id   AF-A0A938MKS4-F1
#
_cell.length_a   1.000
_cell.length_b   1.000
_cell.length_c   1.000
_cell.angle_alpha   90.00
_cell.angle_beta   90.00
_cell.angle_gamma   90.00
#
_symmetry.space_group_name_H-M   'P 1'
#
loop_
_entity.id
_entity.type
_entity.pdbx_description
1 polymer ?
#
loop_
_entity_poly.entity_id
_entity_poly.type
_entity_poly.pdbx_seq_one_letter_code
_entity_poly.pdbx_strand_id
1 'polypeptide(L)'
;MDTKQTPDARPSPTAGSTPPPLMGPKAWFLLALGLAVIAFASYRMVRLIDQSRVDARFAPRQFIDLDARATPQPEGPHQAAASRLALRVAIAPVVSPEKTMERYEAFVEYLARKVGRDPVCLRRPTYAETNELVRYGRCELALVCVCPFLRGERDFGMQALVVPQIRD
;
A
#
# COMPACT_ATOMS: atom_id res chain seq x y z
N MET A 1 9.66 -5.07 98.99
CA MET A 1 10.18 -6.35 98.49
C MET A 1 9.07 -7.01 97.70
N ASP A 2 9.23 -7.49 96.48
CA ASP A 2 10.29 -7.33 95.50
C ASP A 2 9.72 -7.86 94.17
N THR A 3 10.16 -7.21 93.12
CA THR A 3 10.21 -7.54 91.70
C THR A 3 10.06 -9.02 91.27
N LYS A 4 9.28 -9.29 90.20
CA LYS A 4 9.77 -9.93 88.95
C LYS A 4 8.72 -10.07 87.83
N GLN A 5 8.92 -9.24 86.80
CA GLN A 5 9.04 -9.49 85.35
C GLN A 5 8.20 -10.55 84.59
N THR A 6 7.69 -10.06 83.46
CA THR A 6 7.01 -10.63 82.26
C THR A 6 7.71 -11.85 81.60
N PRO A 7 7.01 -12.68 80.81
CA PRO A 7 6.79 -12.40 79.36
C PRO A 7 5.38 -12.91 78.92
N ASP A 8 4.85 -12.85 77.70
CA ASP A 8 5.30 -12.60 76.35
C ASP A 8 4.03 -12.27 75.54
N ALA A 9 4.10 -11.34 74.60
CA ALA A 9 2.96 -10.93 73.79
C ALA A 9 3.26 -11.17 72.31
N ARG A 10 2.66 -12.20 71.71
CA ARG A 10 2.18 -12.30 70.31
C ARG A 10 1.75 -13.75 69.95
N PRO A 11 0.98 -14.00 68.86
CA PRO A 11 0.47 -13.05 67.85
C PRO A 11 -1.04 -13.20 67.54
N SER A 12 -1.63 -12.17 66.91
CA SER A 12 -2.78 -12.36 66.01
C SER A 12 -2.40 -11.79 64.65
N PRO A 13 -2.61 -12.52 63.54
CA PRO A 13 -2.18 -12.10 62.23
C PRO A 13 -2.99 -10.89 61.78
N THR A 14 -2.29 -9.79 61.52
CA THR A 14 -2.81 -8.66 60.76
C THR A 14 -3.40 -9.19 59.46
N ALA A 15 -4.72 -9.03 59.34
CA ALA A 15 -5.46 -9.26 58.10
C ALA A 15 -4.74 -8.55 56.96
N GLY A 16 -4.32 -9.34 55.96
CA GLY A 16 -3.75 -8.79 54.74
C GLY A 16 -4.77 -7.89 54.07
N SER A 17 -4.53 -6.59 54.10
CA SER A 17 -5.18 -5.66 53.20
C SER A 17 -4.66 -5.96 51.80
N THR A 18 -5.47 -6.63 50.99
CA THR A 18 -5.26 -6.64 49.54
C THR A 18 -5.20 -5.19 49.06
N PRO A 19 -4.15 -4.78 48.32
CA PRO A 19 -4.12 -3.43 47.78
C PRO A 19 -5.32 -3.25 46.84
N PRO A 20 -6.00 -2.09 46.89
CA PRO A 20 -7.14 -1.86 46.01
C PRO A 20 -6.68 -1.96 44.56
N PRO A 21 -7.53 -2.48 43.65
CA PRO A 21 -7.19 -2.56 42.23
C PRO A 21 -6.87 -1.16 41.73
N LEU A 22 -5.66 -0.99 41.18
CA LEU A 22 -5.12 0.31 40.75
C LEU A 22 -6.00 1.04 39.73
N MET A 23 -6.92 0.35 39.03
CA MET A 23 -7.89 0.95 38.11
C MET A 23 -9.16 0.13 37.95
N GLY A 24 -10.31 0.81 37.92
CA GLY A 24 -11.61 0.20 37.65
C GLY A 24 -11.81 -0.22 36.18
N PRO A 25 -12.76 -1.12 35.89
CA PRO A 25 -12.94 -1.70 34.55
C PRO A 25 -13.26 -0.66 33.46
N LYS A 26 -13.96 0.43 33.81
CA LYS A 26 -14.21 1.56 32.90
C LYS A 26 -12.93 2.31 32.52
N ALA A 27 -11.99 2.44 33.45
CA ALA A 27 -10.72 3.11 33.19
C ALA A 27 -9.85 2.27 32.24
N TRP A 28 -9.85 0.94 32.39
CA TRP A 28 -9.21 0.01 31.46
C TRP A 28 -9.83 0.06 30.06
N PHE A 29 -11.16 0.12 29.98
CA PHE A 29 -11.86 0.23 28.70
C PHE A 29 -11.50 1.53 27.96
N LEU A 30 -11.49 2.67 28.66
CA LEU A 30 -11.11 3.96 28.06
C LEU A 30 -9.65 3.99 27.61
N LEU A 31 -8.74 3.36 28.36
CA LEU A 31 -7.34 3.25 27.97
C LEU A 31 -7.13 2.36 26.74
N ALA A 32 -7.79 1.20 26.71
CA ALA A 32 -7.76 0.30 25.57
C ALA A 32 -8.34 0.96 24.31
N LEU A 33 -9.45 1.68 24.45
CA LEU A 33 -10.06 2.44 23.36
C LEU A 33 -9.13 3.56 22.87
N GLY A 34 -8.48 4.29 23.79
CA GLY A 34 -7.49 5.31 23.46
C GLY A 34 -6.31 4.75 22.67
N LEU A 35 -5.74 3.63 23.12
CA LEU A 35 -4.66 2.93 22.43
C LEU A 35 -5.08 2.44 21.05
N ALA A 36 -6.30 1.89 20.90
CA ALA A 36 -6.81 1.44 19.62
C ALA A 36 -6.99 2.60 18.62
N VAL A 37 -7.51 3.75 19.07
CA VAL A 37 -7.64 4.96 18.24
C VAL A 37 -6.25 5.48 17.82
N ILE A 38 -5.27 5.50 18.74
CA ILE A 38 -3.90 5.91 18.44
C ILE A 38 -3.24 4.94 17.44
N ALA A 39 -3.42 3.63 17.61
CA ALA A 39 -2.90 2.62 16.69
C ALA A 39 -3.53 2.76 15.28
N PHE A 40 -4.83 2.99 15.21
CA PHE A 40 -5.52 3.22 13.94
C PHE A 40 -5.06 4.53 13.27
N ALA A 41 -4.96 5.62 14.02
CA ALA A 41 -4.50 6.91 13.53
C ALA A 41 -3.04 6.85 13.06
N SER A 42 -2.15 6.18 13.81
CA SER A 42 -0.75 5.99 13.43
C SER A 42 -0.61 5.10 12.20
N TYR A 43 -1.38 4.01 12.09
CA TYR A 43 -1.45 3.20 10.88
C TYR A 43 -1.88 4.03 9.67
N ARG A 44 -2.94 4.85 9.82
CA ARG A 44 -3.43 5.76 8.78
C ARG A 44 -2.36 6.80 8.41
N MET A 45 -1.66 7.36 9.38
CA MET A 45 -0.58 8.33 9.18
C MET A 45 0.60 7.73 8.41
N VAL A 46 1.07 6.55 8.81
CA VAL A 46 2.16 5.84 8.11
C VAL A 46 1.75 5.48 6.69
N ARG A 47 0.52 4.97 6.51
CA ARG A 47 -0.07 4.77 5.18
C ARG A 47 -0.05 6.07 4.39
N LEU A 48 -0.57 7.18 4.91
CA LEU A 48 -0.62 8.46 4.18
C LEU A 48 0.77 9.01 3.82
N ILE A 49 1.78 8.82 4.67
CA ILE A 49 3.15 9.26 4.40
C ILE A 49 3.80 8.39 3.32
N ASP A 50 3.63 7.07 3.40
CA ASP A 50 4.13 6.16 2.36
C ASP A 50 3.43 6.43 1.03
N GLN A 51 2.11 6.64 1.05
CA GLN A 51 1.32 7.04 -0.12
C GLN A 51 1.80 8.37 -0.70
N SER A 52 2.02 9.42 0.10
CA SER A 52 2.47 10.73 -0.43
C SER A 52 3.88 10.70 -1.02
N ARG A 53 4.81 9.92 -0.44
CA ARG A 53 6.14 9.69 -1.02
C ARG A 53 6.08 8.96 -2.35
N VAL A 54 5.12 8.06 -2.48
CA VAL A 54 4.89 7.27 -3.69
C VAL A 54 4.18 8.12 -4.75
N ASP A 55 3.15 8.87 -4.39
CA ASP A 55 2.37 9.72 -5.28
C ASP A 55 3.21 10.89 -5.83
N ALA A 56 4.14 11.43 -5.03
CA ALA A 56 5.13 12.43 -5.48
C ALA A 56 6.06 11.89 -6.58
N ARG A 57 6.32 10.58 -6.61
CA ARG A 57 7.07 9.94 -7.70
C ARG A 57 6.20 9.70 -8.93
N PHE A 58 4.87 9.79 -8.78
CA PHE A 58 3.91 9.16 -9.67
C PHE A 58 2.86 10.09 -10.29
N ALA A 59 2.88 11.40 -10.02
CA ALA A 59 1.95 12.35 -10.65
C ALA A 59 2.11 12.40 -12.18
N PRO A 60 1.14 11.90 -12.99
CA PRO A 60 1.23 11.91 -14.44
C PRO A 60 1.05 13.36 -14.94
N ARG A 61 2.06 13.89 -15.63
CA ARG A 61 2.02 15.25 -16.21
C ARG A 61 1.47 15.28 -17.64
N GLN A 62 1.32 14.12 -18.27
CA GLN A 62 0.91 14.01 -19.67
C GLN A 62 0.01 12.78 -19.84
N PHE A 63 -1.17 13.01 -20.40
CA PHE A 63 -2.07 11.97 -20.87
C PHE A 63 -1.78 11.72 -22.35
N ILE A 64 -1.64 10.46 -22.74
CA ILE A 64 -1.53 10.08 -24.14
C ILE A 64 -2.91 9.65 -24.59
N ASP A 65 -3.49 10.42 -25.49
CA ASP A 65 -4.71 10.04 -26.20
C ASP A 65 -4.35 8.96 -27.22
N LEU A 66 -4.90 7.75 -27.05
CA LEU A 66 -4.67 6.62 -27.94
C LEU A 66 -5.65 6.58 -29.12
N ASP A 67 -6.74 7.34 -29.04
CA ASP A 67 -7.73 7.49 -30.11
C ASP A 67 -7.30 8.56 -31.13
N ALA A 68 -6.41 9.46 -30.70
CA ALA A 68 -5.66 10.34 -31.60
C ALA A 68 -4.81 9.49 -32.56
N ARG A 69 -5.29 9.30 -33.80
CA ARG A 69 -4.47 8.72 -34.88
C ARG A 69 -3.15 9.47 -34.94
N ALA A 70 -2.06 8.77 -34.61
CA ALA A 70 -0.71 9.32 -34.66
C ALA A 70 -0.46 9.88 -36.06
N THR A 71 -0.46 11.20 -36.17
CA THR A 71 0.16 11.85 -37.33
C THR A 71 1.65 11.59 -37.16
N PRO A 72 2.37 11.04 -38.15
CA PRO A 72 3.80 10.78 -38.03
C PRO A 72 4.51 12.08 -37.66
N GLN A 73 4.91 12.18 -36.40
CA GLN A 73 5.59 13.37 -35.91
C GLN A 73 7.04 13.24 -36.38
N PRO A 74 7.59 14.22 -37.11
CA PRO A 74 8.97 14.15 -37.57
C PRO A 74 9.88 13.98 -36.35
N GLU A 75 10.81 13.02 -36.43
CA GLU A 75 11.81 12.71 -35.41
C GLU A 75 12.78 13.89 -35.25
N GLY A 76 12.31 14.97 -34.63
CA GLY A 76 13.13 16.11 -34.23
C GLY A 76 14.01 15.72 -33.03
N PRO A 77 15.13 16.44 -32.79
CA PRO A 77 16.05 16.15 -31.70
C PRO A 77 15.26 16.13 -30.40
N HIS A 78 15.12 14.91 -29.90
CA HIS A 78 14.37 14.51 -28.73
C HIS A 78 14.52 15.57 -27.64
N GLN A 79 13.48 16.40 -27.46
CA GLN A 79 13.47 17.54 -26.55
C GLN A 79 14.19 17.17 -25.26
N ALA A 80 15.36 17.74 -25.11
CA ALA A 80 16.28 17.48 -24.03
C ALA A 80 15.62 17.84 -22.70
N ALA A 81 15.70 16.91 -21.75
CA ALA A 81 15.74 17.18 -20.31
C ALA A 81 14.55 17.91 -19.65
N ALA A 82 13.33 17.85 -20.18
CA ALA A 82 12.16 17.93 -19.30
C ALA A 82 12.03 16.55 -18.63
N SER A 83 12.21 16.46 -17.31
CA SER A 83 12.29 15.20 -16.55
C SER A 83 11.21 14.19 -17.00
N ARG A 84 11.59 13.22 -17.84
CA ARG A 84 10.62 12.25 -18.36
C ARG A 84 10.29 11.30 -17.23
N LEU A 85 9.11 11.48 -16.64
CA LEU A 85 8.61 10.57 -15.62
C LEU A 85 8.61 9.16 -16.21
N ALA A 86 9.15 8.19 -15.49
CA ALA A 86 9.20 6.80 -15.94
C ALA A 86 7.80 6.26 -16.23
N LEU A 87 7.66 5.46 -17.30
CA LEU A 87 6.45 4.70 -17.64
C LEU A 87 6.26 3.55 -16.64
N ARG A 88 5.24 3.63 -15.80
CA ARG A 88 5.01 2.66 -14.73
C ARG A 88 3.94 1.66 -15.11
N VAL A 89 4.36 0.43 -15.33
CA VAL A 89 3.48 -0.67 -15.72
C VAL A 89 3.38 -1.68 -14.60
N ALA A 90 2.17 -1.87 -14.07
CA ALA A 90 1.91 -2.92 -13.09
C ALA A 90 1.55 -4.23 -13.81
N ILE A 91 2.08 -5.36 -13.32
CA ILE A 91 1.80 -6.67 -13.90
C ILE A 91 1.20 -7.55 -12.83
N ALA A 92 -0.04 -7.97 -13.04
CA ALA A 92 -0.70 -8.91 -12.14
C ALA A 92 0.00 -10.27 -12.18
N PRO A 93 0.14 -10.96 -11.03
CA PRO A 93 0.84 -12.24 -10.97
C PRO A 93 0.04 -13.34 -11.68
N VAL A 94 0.60 -13.94 -12.74
CA VAL A 94 -0.08 -15.01 -13.51
C VAL A 94 0.40 -16.41 -13.09
N VAL A 95 1.71 -16.60 -12.84
CA VAL A 95 2.30 -17.89 -12.45
C VAL A 95 3.19 -17.76 -11.21
N SER A 96 4.29 -17.01 -11.33
CA SER A 96 5.02 -16.42 -10.20
C SER A 96 5.37 -14.97 -10.55
N PRO A 97 5.51 -14.06 -9.57
CA PRO A 97 5.84 -12.66 -9.85
C PRO A 97 7.11 -12.48 -10.67
N GLU A 98 8.10 -13.34 -10.48
CA GLU A 98 9.41 -13.32 -11.16
C GLU A 98 9.30 -13.82 -12.60
N LYS A 99 8.74 -15.02 -12.80
CA LYS A 99 8.57 -15.60 -14.15
C LYS A 99 7.62 -14.82 -15.04
N THR A 100 6.65 -14.13 -14.43
CA THR A 100 5.74 -13.24 -15.17
C THR A 100 6.52 -12.04 -15.70
N MET A 101 7.48 -11.51 -14.93
CA MET A 101 8.24 -10.33 -15.31
C MET A 101 9.24 -10.57 -16.42
N GLU A 102 9.98 -11.69 -16.38
CA GLU A 102 10.86 -12.10 -17.48
C GLU A 102 10.12 -12.14 -18.84
N ARG A 103 8.82 -12.47 -18.83
CA ARG A 103 8.00 -12.53 -20.05
C ARG A 103 7.52 -11.17 -20.55
N TYR A 104 7.35 -10.19 -19.67
CA TYR A 104 6.75 -8.89 -20.02
C TYR A 104 7.74 -7.72 -19.99
N GLU A 105 8.95 -7.89 -19.47
CA GLU A 105 9.99 -6.85 -19.47
C GLU A 105 10.26 -6.29 -20.88
N ALA A 106 10.50 -7.17 -21.86
CA ALA A 106 10.72 -6.75 -23.25
C ALA A 106 9.52 -5.99 -23.85
N PHE A 107 8.30 -6.34 -23.45
CA PHE A 107 7.08 -5.64 -23.89
C PHE A 107 6.99 -4.26 -23.24
N VAL A 108 7.25 -4.14 -21.95
CA VAL A 108 7.24 -2.84 -21.25
C VAL A 108 8.34 -1.94 -21.77
N GLU A 109 9.54 -2.46 -22.00
CA GLU A 109 10.62 -1.71 -22.66
C GLU A 109 10.22 -1.21 -24.04
N TYR A 110 9.57 -2.05 -24.84
CA TYR A 110 9.07 -1.67 -26.15
C TYR A 110 8.07 -0.50 -26.05
N LEU A 111 7.09 -0.59 -25.14
CA LEU A 111 6.12 0.49 -24.91
C LEU A 111 6.83 1.77 -24.46
N ALA A 112 7.74 1.66 -23.50
CA ALA A 112 8.51 2.77 -22.95
C ALA A 112 9.32 3.50 -24.04
N ARG A 113 10.00 2.75 -24.92
CA ARG A 113 10.69 3.30 -26.11
C ARG A 113 9.72 4.02 -27.05
N LYS A 114 8.54 3.44 -27.31
CA LYS A 114 7.54 4.05 -28.20
C LYS A 114 6.95 5.36 -27.67
N VAL A 115 6.84 5.49 -26.35
CA VAL A 115 6.35 6.73 -25.71
C VAL A 115 7.48 7.66 -25.25
N GLY A 116 8.75 7.29 -25.47
CA GLY A 116 9.92 8.08 -25.12
C GLY A 116 10.14 8.25 -23.60
N ARG A 117 9.81 7.26 -22.78
CA ARG A 117 9.92 7.30 -21.30
C ARG A 117 10.74 6.12 -20.79
N ASP A 118 11.28 6.21 -19.58
CA ASP A 118 12.03 5.10 -18.95
C ASP A 118 11.08 4.02 -18.44
N PRO A 119 11.33 2.72 -18.66
CA PRO A 119 10.45 1.65 -18.19
C PRO A 119 10.60 1.42 -16.68
N VAL A 120 9.47 1.33 -15.97
CA VAL A 120 9.40 0.85 -14.58
C VAL A 120 8.31 -0.19 -14.45
N CYS A 121 8.71 -1.45 -14.23
CA CYS A 121 7.77 -2.52 -13.96
C CYS A 121 7.49 -2.63 -12.45
N LEU A 122 6.22 -2.55 -12.07
CA LEU A 122 5.77 -2.70 -10.69
C LEU A 122 5.28 -4.13 -10.45
N ARG A 123 5.95 -4.81 -9.52
CA ARG A 123 5.61 -6.17 -9.10
C ARG A 123 4.83 -6.14 -7.79
N ARG A 124 3.69 -6.82 -7.76
CA ARG A 124 2.94 -7.10 -6.53
C ARG A 124 2.59 -8.59 -6.45
N PRO A 125 2.69 -9.21 -5.26
CA PRO A 125 2.41 -10.63 -5.07
C PRO A 125 0.92 -10.98 -5.24
N THR A 126 0.01 -10.00 -5.15
CA THR A 126 -1.43 -10.25 -5.19
C THR A 126 -2.16 -9.36 -6.18
N TYR A 127 -3.26 -9.88 -6.73
CA TYR A 127 -4.18 -9.12 -7.58
C TYR A 127 -4.77 -7.90 -6.88
N ALA A 128 -5.06 -8.00 -5.57
CA ALA A 128 -5.61 -6.90 -4.79
C ALA A 128 -4.62 -5.73 -4.73
N GLU A 129 -3.34 -6.00 -4.49
CA GLU A 129 -2.31 -4.96 -4.48
C GLU A 129 -2.10 -4.32 -5.85
N THR A 130 -2.15 -5.09 -6.94
CA THR A 130 -2.12 -4.54 -8.30
C THR A 130 -3.31 -3.62 -8.54
N ASN A 131 -4.52 -4.01 -8.12
CA ASN A 131 -5.71 -3.15 -8.22
C ASN A 131 -5.56 -1.86 -7.41
N GLU A 132 -4.95 -1.91 -6.22
CA GLU A 132 -4.68 -0.70 -5.44
C GLU A 132 -3.69 0.23 -6.15
N LEU A 133 -2.72 -0.30 -6.92
CA LEU A 133 -1.85 0.54 -7.75
C LEU A 133 -2.65 1.32 -8.79
N VAL A 134 -3.63 0.69 -9.42
CA VAL A 134 -4.51 1.35 -10.39
C VAL A 134 -5.43 2.35 -9.69
N ARG A 135 -6.08 1.93 -8.60
CA ARG A 135 -7.04 2.75 -7.82
C ARG A 135 -6.46 4.08 -7.36
N TYR A 136 -5.20 4.11 -6.95
CA TYR A 136 -4.51 5.33 -6.50
C TYR A 136 -3.63 5.98 -7.57
N GLY A 137 -3.72 5.59 -8.85
CA GLY A 137 -2.93 6.18 -9.93
C GLY A 137 -1.42 5.95 -9.82
N ARG A 138 -1.00 4.90 -9.11
CA ARG A 138 0.42 4.58 -8.88
C ARG A 138 1.08 3.84 -10.03
N CYS A 139 0.29 3.31 -10.95
CA CYS A 139 0.72 2.89 -12.27
C CYS A 139 -0.07 3.65 -13.33
N GLU A 140 0.53 3.84 -14.50
CA GLU A 140 -0.17 4.44 -15.66
C GLU A 140 -0.88 3.36 -16.48
N LEU A 141 -0.34 2.15 -16.47
CA LEU A 141 -0.87 0.98 -17.16
C LEU A 141 -0.80 -0.23 -16.25
N ALA A 142 -1.77 -1.13 -16.36
CA ALA A 142 -1.74 -2.41 -15.68
C ALA A 142 -2.15 -3.55 -16.62
N LEU A 143 -1.36 -4.62 -16.64
CA LEU A 143 -1.74 -5.91 -17.21
C LEU A 143 -2.48 -6.69 -16.12
N VAL A 144 -3.80 -6.80 -16.25
CA VAL A 144 -4.67 -7.45 -15.27
C VAL A 144 -5.45 -8.60 -15.89
N CYS A 145 -5.72 -9.63 -15.09
CA CYS A 145 -6.64 -10.70 -15.47
C CYS A 145 -8.10 -10.22 -15.40
N VAL A 146 -9.02 -10.98 -16.00
CA VAL A 146 -10.44 -10.64 -16.09
C VAL A 146 -11.12 -10.42 -14.73
N CYS A 147 -10.91 -11.31 -13.75
CA CYS A 147 -11.55 -11.19 -12.44
C CYS A 147 -11.09 -9.94 -11.65
N PRO A 148 -9.78 -9.63 -11.55
CA PRO A 148 -9.30 -8.36 -10.99
C PRO A 148 -9.84 -7.13 -11.71
N PHE A 149 -9.95 -7.17 -13.05
CA PHE A 149 -10.53 -6.10 -13.83
C PHE A 149 -11.99 -5.83 -13.45
N LEU A 150 -12.85 -6.85 -13.48
CA LEU A 150 -14.28 -6.71 -13.13
C LEU A 150 -14.48 -6.18 -11.72
N ARG A 151 -13.65 -6.60 -10.76
CA ARG A 151 -13.68 -6.04 -9.40
C ARG A 151 -13.27 -4.57 -9.39
N GLY A 152 -12.19 -4.21 -10.09
CA GLY A 152 -11.71 -2.83 -10.12
C GLY A 152 -12.66 -1.88 -10.86
N GLU A 153 -13.30 -2.36 -11.92
CA GLU A 153 -14.34 -1.62 -12.65
C GLU A 153 -15.50 -1.28 -11.70
N ARG A 154 -16.05 -2.30 -11.01
CA ARG A 154 -17.14 -2.12 -10.05
C ARG A 154 -16.74 -1.26 -8.85
N ASP A 155 -15.54 -1.47 -8.30
CA ASP A 155 -15.16 -0.89 -7.00
C ASP A 155 -14.56 0.53 -7.13
N PHE A 156 -13.96 0.88 -8.26
CA PHE A 156 -13.32 2.19 -8.48
C PHE A 156 -13.29 2.68 -9.94
N GLY A 157 -14.04 2.06 -10.85
CA GLY A 157 -14.14 2.52 -12.24
C GLY A 157 -12.89 2.24 -13.09
N MET A 158 -12.18 1.14 -12.84
CA MET A 158 -11.07 0.70 -13.71
C MET A 158 -11.54 0.58 -15.17
N GLN A 159 -10.79 1.17 -16.10
CA GLN A 159 -11.08 1.13 -17.53
C GLN A 159 -10.13 0.21 -18.29
N ALA A 160 -10.67 -0.57 -19.22
CA ALA A 160 -9.87 -1.36 -20.14
C ALA A 160 -9.40 -0.48 -21.30
N LEU A 161 -8.09 -0.34 -21.45
CA LEU A 161 -7.49 0.43 -22.54
C LEU A 161 -7.42 -0.37 -23.83
N VAL A 162 -7.00 -1.63 -23.71
CA VAL A 162 -6.87 -2.60 -24.81
C VAL A 162 -7.21 -3.99 -24.28
N VAL A 163 -7.82 -4.81 -25.14
CA VAL A 163 -8.14 -6.22 -24.84
C VAL A 163 -7.51 -7.07 -25.95
N PRO A 164 -6.71 -8.11 -25.62
CA PRO A 164 -6.09 -8.96 -26.63
C PRO A 164 -7.17 -9.71 -27.43
N GLN A 165 -6.98 -9.75 -28.75
CA GLN A 165 -7.81 -10.54 -29.67
C GLN A 165 -7.02 -11.80 -30.08
N ILE A 166 -7.61 -12.98 -29.87
CA ILE A 166 -7.05 -14.24 -30.36
C ILE A 166 -7.61 -14.46 -31.75
N ARG A 167 -6.73 -14.61 -32.75
CA ARG A 167 -7.10 -15.02 -34.10
C ARG A 167 -6.78 -16.50 -34.23
N ASP A 168 -7.78 -17.27 -34.67
CA ASP A 168 -7.64 -18.68 -35.01
C ASP A 168 -6.95 -18.87 -36.37
#